data_AF-A0A4Q6C672-F1
#
_entry.id   AF-A0A4Q6C672-F1
#
_cell.length_a   1.000
_cell.length_b   1.000
_cell.length_c   1.000
_cell.angle_alpha   90.00
_cell.angle_beta   90.00
_cell.angle_gamma   90.00
#
_symmetry.space_group_name_H-M   'P 1'
#
loop_
_entity.id
_entity.type
_entity.pdbx_description
1 polymer ?
#
loop_
_entity_poly.entity_id
_entity_poly.type
_entity_poly.pdbx_seq_one_letter_code
_entity_poly.pdbx_strand_id
1 'polypeptide(L)'
;MTATVTDHGIDPDPDNDPDHPVPYLRVIDVAAYRLGGANLSIVIATPLDGSERSQTRLLDKIGGYLGHIASEQFIADAGTAPSPENTTITVLLHRGSSVTIRNLLATCNDWVRSHNASLVIRDLDEALGEH
;
A
#
# COMPACT_ATOMS: atom_id res chain seq x y z
N MET A 1 -21.46 26.65 -13.83
CA MET A 1 -20.31 26.67 -12.91
C MET A 1 -19.45 25.47 -13.27
N THR A 2 -18.28 25.68 -13.84
CA THR A 2 -17.34 24.62 -14.22
C THR A 2 -16.46 24.32 -13.00
N ALA A 3 -16.56 23.11 -12.47
CA ALA A 3 -15.66 22.66 -11.41
C ALA A 3 -14.25 22.54 -11.98
N THR A 4 -13.30 23.26 -11.39
CA THR A 4 -11.88 23.14 -11.72
C THR A 4 -11.39 21.85 -11.06
N VAL A 5 -11.09 20.84 -11.87
CA VAL A 5 -10.32 19.67 -11.40
C VAL A 5 -8.89 20.18 -11.22
N THR A 6 -8.48 20.38 -9.97
CA THR A 6 -7.06 20.61 -9.66
C THR A 6 -6.32 19.32 -9.98
N ASP A 7 -5.52 19.34 -11.03
CA ASP A 7 -4.55 18.30 -11.31
C ASP A 7 -3.50 18.36 -10.19
N HIS A 8 -3.66 17.50 -9.19
CA HIS A 8 -2.61 17.22 -8.22
C HIS A 8 -1.59 16.35 -8.96
N GLY A 9 -0.76 16.98 -9.81
CA GLY A 9 0.24 16.29 -10.60
C GLY A 9 1.07 15.38 -9.71
N ILE A 10 1.06 14.08 -10.04
CA ILE A 10 1.98 13.12 -9.41
C ILE A 10 3.38 13.54 -9.85
N ASP A 11 4.26 13.81 -8.90
CA ASP A 11 5.66 14.11 -9.22
C ASP A 11 6.20 13.04 -10.18
N PRO A 12 6.90 13.43 -11.26
CA PRO A 12 7.41 12.48 -12.24
C PRO A 12 8.54 11.65 -11.61
N ASP A 13 8.15 10.56 -10.93
CA ASP A 13 9.06 9.53 -10.48
C ASP A 13 9.41 8.64 -11.70
N PRO A 14 10.70 8.56 -12.09
CA PRO A 14 11.13 7.71 -13.21
C PRO A 14 10.84 6.22 -12.97
N ASP A 15 10.58 5.81 -11.73
CA ASP A 15 10.23 4.42 -11.39
C ASP A 15 8.74 4.13 -11.61
N ASN A 16 7.92 5.12 -11.99
CA ASN A 16 6.52 4.93 -12.32
C ASN A 16 6.35 4.11 -13.61
N ASP A 17 5.41 3.17 -13.56
CA ASP A 17 5.16 2.22 -14.65
C ASP A 17 3.65 2.01 -14.80
N PRO A 18 2.94 2.88 -15.52
CA PRO A 18 1.48 2.89 -15.58
C PRO A 18 0.86 1.58 -16.11
N ASP A 19 1.62 0.80 -16.87
CA ASP A 19 1.17 -0.46 -17.46
C ASP A 19 1.36 -1.67 -16.53
N HIS A 20 2.03 -1.49 -15.39
CA HIS A 20 2.25 -2.55 -14.42
C HIS A 20 1.12 -2.63 -13.38
N PRO A 21 0.73 -3.83 -12.89
CA PRO A 21 -0.27 -3.99 -11.82
C PRO A 21 0.04 -3.24 -10.51
N VAL A 22 1.29 -2.81 -10.33
CA VAL A 22 1.79 -1.94 -9.24
C VAL A 22 2.42 -0.72 -9.90
N PRO A 23 1.63 0.31 -10.26
CA PRO A 23 2.08 1.34 -11.19
C PRO A 23 2.93 2.43 -10.53
N TYR A 24 2.53 2.89 -9.33
CA TYR A 24 3.17 4.00 -8.62
C TYR A 24 3.74 3.50 -7.29
N LEU A 25 5.04 3.64 -7.06
CA LEU A 25 5.70 3.05 -5.88
C LEU A 25 5.55 3.91 -4.62
N ARG A 26 5.50 5.24 -4.77
CA ARG A 26 5.48 6.20 -3.65
C ARG A 26 4.12 6.86 -3.40
N VAL A 27 3.15 6.59 -4.25
CA VAL A 27 1.78 7.08 -4.08
C VAL A 27 1.05 6.16 -3.10
N ILE A 28 0.37 6.73 -2.11
CA ILE A 28 -0.51 5.97 -1.21
C ILE A 28 -1.86 5.80 -1.91
N ASP A 29 -2.30 4.56 -2.10
CA ASP A 29 -3.52 4.24 -2.85
C ASP A 29 -4.74 4.64 -2.03
N VAL A 30 -4.79 4.18 -0.77
CA VAL A 30 -5.84 4.54 0.18
C VAL A 30 -5.25 4.72 1.58
N ALA A 31 -5.58 5.84 2.21
CA ALA A 31 -5.27 6.10 3.60
C ALA A 31 -6.54 6.47 4.37
N ALA A 32 -6.85 5.72 5.42
CA ALA A 32 -7.91 6.01 6.38
C ALA A 32 -7.30 6.35 7.74
N TYR A 33 -7.25 7.63 8.06
CA TYR A 33 -6.76 8.13 9.34
C TYR A 33 -7.87 8.10 10.38
N ARG A 34 -7.52 7.71 11.61
CA ARG A 34 -8.42 7.70 12.77
C ARG A 34 -7.68 8.28 13.96
N LEU A 35 -8.43 8.66 15.01
CA LEU A 35 -7.82 9.20 16.22
C LEU A 35 -6.84 8.18 16.82
N GLY A 36 -5.53 8.46 16.72
CA GLY A 36 -4.49 7.59 17.24
C GLY A 36 -4.06 6.44 16.33
N GLY A 37 -4.17 6.57 15.00
CA GLY A 37 -3.58 5.60 14.07
C GLY A 37 -4.10 5.70 12.64
N ALA A 38 -3.74 4.73 11.80
CA ALA A 38 -4.18 4.70 10.41
C ALA A 38 -4.34 3.28 9.87
N ASN A 39 -5.30 3.12 8.96
CA ASN A 39 -5.40 1.94 8.11
C ASN A 39 -5.06 2.36 6.69
N LEU A 40 -3.97 1.83 6.16
CA LEU A 40 -3.50 2.05 4.79
C LEU A 40 -3.83 0.81 3.96
N SER A 41 -4.20 1.00 2.70
CA SER A 41 -4.44 -0.13 1.78
C SER A 41 -3.64 0.02 0.50
N ILE A 42 -2.89 -1.03 0.15
CA ILE A 42 -2.27 -1.21 -1.16
C ILE A 42 -3.25 -2.01 -2.02
N VAL A 43 -3.64 -1.46 -3.16
CA VAL A 43 -4.66 -2.07 -4.04
C VAL A 43 -4.02 -2.63 -5.29
N ILE A 44 -4.05 -3.95 -5.45
CA ILE A 44 -3.55 -4.65 -6.63
C ILE A 44 -4.75 -5.24 -7.35
N ALA A 45 -5.36 -4.44 -8.23
CA ALA A 45 -6.65 -4.75 -8.86
C ALA A 45 -6.55 -5.76 -10.02
N THR A 46 -5.37 -5.96 -10.59
CA THR A 46 -5.12 -6.91 -11.67
C THR A 46 -4.17 -8.02 -11.20
N PRO A 47 -4.24 -9.23 -11.78
CA PRO A 47 -3.33 -10.32 -11.41
C PRO A 47 -1.86 -9.89 -11.43
N LEU A 48 -1.16 -10.09 -10.31
CA LEU A 48 0.29 -9.91 -10.23
C LEU A 48 0.98 -11.25 -10.46
N ASP A 49 1.86 -11.31 -11.46
CA ASP A 49 2.64 -12.51 -11.76
C ASP A 49 3.77 -12.74 -10.74
N GLY A 50 4.41 -13.91 -10.78
CA GLY A 50 5.51 -14.26 -9.88
C GLY A 50 6.89 -13.81 -10.36
N SER A 51 6.99 -12.95 -11.38
CA SER A 51 8.28 -12.52 -11.93
C SER A 51 9.09 -11.72 -10.91
N GLU A 52 10.42 -11.69 -11.07
CA GLU A 52 11.30 -10.88 -10.25
C GLU A 52 10.92 -9.39 -10.28
N ARG A 53 10.55 -8.87 -11.46
CA ARG A 53 10.06 -7.49 -11.62
C ARG A 53 8.84 -7.21 -10.74
N SER A 54 7.84 -8.10 -10.78
CA SER A 54 6.62 -7.98 -9.97
C SER A 54 6.91 -8.04 -8.46
N GLN A 55 7.81 -8.95 -8.05
CA GLN A 55 8.24 -9.07 -6.66
C GLN A 55 8.95 -7.80 -6.17
N THR A 56 9.93 -7.31 -6.93
CA THR A 56 10.68 -6.09 -6.60
C THR A 56 9.75 -4.89 -6.51
N ARG A 57 8.87 -4.67 -7.50
CA ARG A 57 7.92 -3.53 -7.44
C ARG A 57 6.96 -3.61 -6.26
N LEU A 58 6.51 -4.81 -5.89
CA LEU A 58 5.66 -4.99 -4.70
C LEU A 58 6.42 -4.64 -3.42
N LEU A 59 7.66 -5.10 -3.28
CA LEU A 59 8.50 -4.75 -2.12
C LEU A 59 8.78 -3.25 -2.06
N ASP A 60 9.09 -2.62 -3.20
CA ASP A 60 9.33 -1.18 -3.27
C ASP A 60 8.06 -0.38 -2.92
N LYS A 61 6.89 -0.85 -3.35
CA LYS A 61 5.59 -0.26 -2.98
C LYS A 61 5.35 -0.33 -1.47
N ILE A 62 5.62 -1.48 -0.84
CA ILE A 62 5.55 -1.61 0.62
C ILE A 62 6.57 -0.67 1.26
N GLY A 63 7.78 -0.58 0.73
CA GLY A 63 8.82 0.35 1.18
C GLY A 63 8.37 1.81 1.11
N GLY A 64 7.66 2.20 0.06
CA GLY A 64 7.05 3.53 -0.07
C GLY A 64 6.05 3.83 1.06
N TYR A 65 5.22 2.85 1.43
CA TYR A 65 4.28 2.99 2.55
C TYR A 65 5.02 3.07 3.89
N LEU A 66 6.05 2.25 4.09
CA LEU A 66 6.88 2.29 5.29
C LEU A 66 7.60 3.65 5.43
N GLY A 67 8.07 4.21 4.32
CA GLY A 67 8.62 5.57 4.28
C GLY A 67 7.58 6.64 4.63
N HIS A 68 6.36 6.51 4.12
CA HIS A 68 5.25 7.42 4.42
C HIS A 68 4.90 7.42 5.90
N ILE A 69 4.71 6.25 6.54
CA ILE A 69 4.36 6.19 7.96
C ILE A 69 5.47 6.70 8.88
N ALA A 70 6.72 6.66 8.44
CA ALA A 70 7.86 7.21 9.16
C ALA A 70 7.99 8.75 9.05
N SER A 71 7.17 9.40 8.20
CA SER A 71 7.25 10.84 7.97
C SER A 71 6.59 11.66 9.08
N GLU A 72 7.06 12.90 9.26
CA GLU A 72 6.42 13.87 10.16
C GLU A 72 4.99 14.20 9.72
N GLN A 73 4.74 14.21 8.40
CA GLN A 73 3.42 14.45 7.83
C GLN A 73 2.42 13.38 8.29
N PHE A 74 2.83 12.10 8.27
CA PHE A 74 1.97 11.03 8.78
C PHE A 74 1.61 11.22 10.26
N ILE A 75 2.58 11.61 11.10
CA ILE A 75 2.33 11.85 12.54
C ILE A 75 1.33 13.01 12.73
N ALA A 76 1.45 14.07 11.93
CA ALA A 76 0.52 15.18 11.94
C ALA A 76 -0.91 14.75 11.56
N ASP A 77 -1.04 13.89 10.55
CA ASP A 77 -2.34 13.41 10.05
C ASP A 77 -2.97 12.35 10.96
N ALA A 78 -2.18 11.40 11.48
CA ALA A 78 -2.62 10.29 12.34
C ALA A 78 -2.77 10.70 13.82
N GLY A 79 -2.15 11.81 14.24
CA GLY A 79 -2.14 12.30 15.61
C GLY A 79 -1.33 11.46 16.59
N THR A 80 -0.56 10.48 16.11
CA THR A 80 0.30 9.62 16.94
C THR A 80 1.42 9.00 16.11
N ALA A 81 2.46 8.50 16.78
CA ALA A 81 3.50 7.72 16.13
C ALA A 81 2.96 6.35 15.69
N PRO A 82 3.40 5.83 14.53
CA PRO A 82 2.97 4.51 14.09
C PRO A 82 3.46 3.43 15.06
N SER A 83 2.64 2.41 15.26
CA SER A 83 2.98 1.17 15.95
C SER A 83 2.21 0.01 15.31
N PRO A 84 2.68 -1.24 15.47
CA PRO A 84 1.99 -2.40 14.91
C PRO A 84 0.52 -2.54 15.38
N GLU A 85 0.19 -1.99 16.55
CA GLU A 85 -1.14 -2.02 17.15
C GLU A 85 -2.08 -0.93 16.60
N ASN A 86 -1.54 0.18 16.11
CA ASN A 86 -2.33 1.34 15.71
C ASN A 86 -2.30 1.62 14.20
N THR A 87 -1.32 1.06 13.49
CA THR A 87 -1.08 1.26 12.06
C THR A 87 -1.08 -0.07 11.33
N THR A 88 -1.97 -0.21 10.36
CA THR A 88 -2.11 -1.43 9.55
C THR A 88 -1.96 -1.11 8.07
N ILE A 89 -1.11 -1.85 7.36
CA ILE A 89 -1.02 -1.88 5.92
C ILE A 89 -1.75 -3.13 5.43
N THR A 90 -2.85 -2.95 4.70
CA THR A 90 -3.60 -4.04 4.10
C THR A 90 -3.25 -4.14 2.62
N VAL A 91 -2.76 -5.29 2.17
CA VAL A 91 -2.60 -5.57 0.74
C VAL A 91 -3.86 -6.26 0.24
N LEU A 92 -4.65 -5.52 -0.54
CA LEU A 92 -5.82 -6.03 -1.24
C LEU A 92 -5.37 -6.61 -2.59
N LEU A 93 -5.19 -7.92 -2.63
CA LEU A 93 -4.59 -8.63 -3.74
C LEU A 93 -5.67 -9.22 -4.66
N HIS A 94 -5.56 -8.98 -5.97
CA HIS A 94 -6.41 -9.67 -6.93
C HIS A 94 -6.21 -11.19 -6.82
N ARG A 95 -7.32 -11.94 -6.74
CA ARG A 95 -7.30 -13.39 -6.46
C ARG A 95 -6.43 -14.22 -7.41
N GLY A 96 -6.38 -13.80 -8.67
CA GLY A 96 -5.61 -14.45 -9.74
C GLY A 96 -4.10 -14.22 -9.67
N SER A 97 -3.61 -13.50 -8.65
CA SER A 97 -2.18 -13.27 -8.45
C SER A 97 -1.46 -14.55 -8.05
N SER A 98 -0.19 -14.64 -8.43
CA SER A 98 0.64 -15.82 -8.24
C SER A 98 0.78 -16.22 -6.77
N VAL A 99 0.87 -17.53 -6.51
CA VAL A 99 1.21 -18.07 -5.19
C VAL A 99 2.57 -17.56 -4.70
N THR A 100 3.52 -17.31 -5.61
CA THR A 100 4.82 -16.73 -5.28
C THR A 100 4.67 -15.36 -4.61
N ILE A 101 3.76 -14.52 -5.11
CA ILE A 101 3.48 -13.20 -4.53
C ILE A 101 2.87 -13.34 -3.13
N ARG A 102 1.94 -14.27 -2.95
CA ARG A 102 1.33 -14.54 -1.64
C ARG A 102 2.36 -15.00 -0.61
N ASN A 103 3.28 -15.88 -1.03
CA ASN A 103 4.37 -16.35 -0.17
C ASN A 103 5.34 -15.22 0.18
N LEU A 104 5.68 -14.36 -0.79
CA LEU A 104 6.51 -13.18 -0.55
C LEU A 104 5.88 -12.26 0.49
N LEU A 105 4.58 -11.94 0.33
CA LEU A 105 3.86 -11.10 1.28
C LEU A 105 3.82 -11.73 2.68
N ALA A 106 3.64 -13.05 2.79
CA ALA A 106 3.69 -13.74 4.08
C ALA A 106 5.03 -13.56 4.78
N THR A 107 6.16 -13.58 4.03
CA THR A 107 7.50 -13.33 4.59
C THR A 107 7.77 -11.87 4.96
N CYS A 108 7.00 -10.91 4.42
CA CYS A 108 7.18 -9.49 4.72
C CYS A 108 6.66 -9.07 6.10
N ASN A 109 5.94 -9.93 6.82
CA ASN A 109 5.32 -9.58 8.11
C ASN A 109 6.34 -9.03 9.13
N ASP A 110 7.48 -9.69 9.31
CA ASP A 110 8.50 -9.24 10.26
C ASP A 110 9.17 -7.95 9.81
N TRP A 111 9.37 -7.78 8.49
CA TRP A 111 9.92 -6.56 7.93
C TRP A 111 8.98 -5.36 8.18
N VAL A 112 7.68 -5.49 7.88
CA VAL A 112 6.69 -4.43 8.15
C VAL A 112 6.56 -4.15 9.64
N ARG A 113 6.60 -5.19 10.48
CA ARG A 113 6.54 -5.05 11.94
C ARG A 113 7.73 -4.30 12.53
N SER A 114 8.94 -4.57 12.04
CA SER A 114 10.14 -3.82 12.44
C SER A 114 10.12 -2.34 12.02
N HIS A 115 9.20 -1.97 11.12
CA HIS A 115 8.94 -0.59 10.70
C HIS A 115 7.64 -0.02 11.30
N ASN A 116 7.21 -0.55 12.45
CA ASN A 116 6.10 -0.03 13.25
C ASN A 116 4.71 -0.09 12.59
N ALA A 117 4.46 -1.11 11.75
CA ALA A 117 3.14 -1.38 11.22
C ALA A 117 2.79 -2.87 11.29
N SER A 118 1.51 -3.20 11.17
CA SER A 118 1.04 -4.57 10.92
C SER A 118 0.76 -4.77 9.43
N LEU A 119 1.02 -5.97 8.90
CA LEU A 119 0.70 -6.35 7.52
C LEU A 119 -0.48 -7.31 7.52
N VAL A 120 -1.49 -7.01 6.71
CA VAL A 120 -2.65 -7.90 6.48
C VAL A 120 -2.79 -8.13 4.99
N ILE A 121 -3.05 -9.37 4.58
CA ILE A 121 -3.25 -9.74 3.18
C ILE A 121 -4.70 -10.18 3.02
N ARG A 122 -5.43 -9.61 2.06
CA ARG A 122 -6.81 -9.99 1.75
C ARG A 122 -7.00 -10.12 0.25
N ASP A 123 -7.94 -10.96 -0.17
CA ASP A 123 -8.38 -11.00 -1.55
C ASP A 123 -9.33 -9.82 -1.83
N LEU A 124 -9.15 -9.16 -2.97
CA LEU A 124 -9.89 -7.95 -3.33
C LEU A 124 -11.42 -8.19 -3.44
N ASP A 125 -11.86 -9.39 -3.82
CA ASP A 125 -13.28 -9.75 -3.94
C ASP A 125 -14.00 -9.80 -2.57
N GLU A 126 -13.30 -10.11 -1.48
CA GLU A 126 -13.88 -10.14 -0.12
C GLU A 126 -13.98 -8.73 0.48
N ALA A 127 -13.12 -7.80 0.05
CA ALA A 127 -13.04 -6.45 0.60
C ALA A 127 -14.12 -5.50 0.03
N LEU A 128 -14.76 -5.84 -1.08
CA LEU A 128 -15.85 -5.07 -1.71
C LEU A 128 -17.24 -5.63 -1.37
N GLY A 129 -17.30 -6.69 -0.54
CA GLY A 129 -18.50 -7.48 -0.27
C GLY A 129 -19.24 -7.20 1.04
N GLU A 130 -18.78 -6.31 1.90
CA GLU A 130 -19.45 -6.01 3.17
C GLU A 130 -19.73 -4.50 3.36
N HIS A 131 -21.01 -4.17 3.09
CA HIS A 131 -21.83 -3.04 3.56
C HIS A 131 -21.54 -1.61 3.09
#